data_AF-A0A965KFV4-F1
#
_entry.id   AF-A0A965KFV4-F1
#
_cell.length_a   1.000
_cell.length_b   1.000
_cell.length_c   1.000
_cell.angle_alpha   90.00
_cell.angle_beta   90.00
_cell.angle_gamma   90.00
#
_symmetry.space_group_name_H-M   'P 1'
#
loop_
_entity.id
_entity.type
_entity.pdbx_description
1 polymer ?
#
loop_
_entity_poly.entity_id
_entity_poly.type
_entity_poly.pdbx_seq_one_letter_code
_entity_poly.pdbx_strand_id
1 'polypeptide(L)'
;MTKPRWRQQAEWLFWANVWPERHTPLGRLLWQAGFNSTMGGVILFGYQRPELCLLLLAALLAASIWVHGRWSAFFAALCGLSGWGMEVWFALAGPVWVFTAVEGWNPTGIPLYMAIGWAMVGLFCMSLADYLRSR
;
A
#
# COMPACT_ATOMS: atom_id res chain seq x y z
N MET A 1 -5.25 -35.75 14.66
CA MET A 1 -5.88 -36.26 13.43
C MET A 1 -5.40 -35.43 12.26
N THR A 2 -4.60 -35.99 11.35
CA THR A 2 -4.11 -35.29 10.14
C THR A 2 -5.18 -35.28 9.06
N LYS A 3 -5.46 -34.12 8.45
CA LYS A 3 -6.41 -34.00 7.34
C LYS A 3 -6.01 -34.94 6.20
N PRO A 4 -6.95 -35.62 5.53
CA PRO A 4 -6.63 -36.47 4.39
C PRO A 4 -6.10 -35.63 3.22
N ARG A 5 -5.11 -36.17 2.48
CA ARG A 5 -4.38 -35.46 1.40
C ARG A 5 -5.27 -34.76 0.38
N TRP A 6 -6.40 -35.36 0.01
CA TRP A 6 -7.35 -34.77 -0.94
C TRP A 6 -8.00 -33.47 -0.43
N ARG A 7 -8.23 -33.33 0.89
CA ARG A 7 -8.73 -32.07 1.48
C ARG A 7 -7.67 -30.97 1.42
N GLN A 8 -6.41 -31.31 1.68
CA GLN A 8 -5.31 -30.34 1.58
C GLN A 8 -5.13 -29.86 0.13
N GLN A 9 -5.27 -30.77 -0.83
CA GLN A 9 -5.16 -30.46 -2.25
C GLN A 9 -6.36 -29.62 -2.75
N ALA A 10 -7.57 -29.91 -2.27
CA ALA A 10 -8.76 -29.10 -2.55
C ALA A 10 -8.71 -27.71 -1.90
N GLU A 11 -8.24 -27.61 -0.65
CA GLU A 11 -7.99 -26.33 0.03
C GLU A 11 -6.93 -25.53 -0.74
N TRP A 12 -5.83 -26.15 -1.15
CA TRP A 12 -4.79 -25.50 -1.95
C TRP A 12 -5.32 -25.02 -3.31
N LEU A 13 -6.09 -25.84 -4.04
CA LEU A 13 -6.72 -25.44 -5.30
C LEU A 13 -7.75 -24.33 -5.12
N PHE A 14 -8.53 -24.38 -4.03
CA PHE A 14 -9.47 -23.32 -3.69
C PHE A 14 -8.73 -22.00 -3.45
N TRP A 15 -7.72 -21.99 -2.57
CA TRP A 15 -6.93 -20.79 -2.30
C TRP A 15 -6.13 -20.31 -3.51
N ALA A 16 -5.60 -21.22 -4.33
CA ALA A 16 -4.90 -20.89 -5.57
C ALA A 16 -5.83 -20.27 -6.63
N ASN A 17 -7.11 -20.66 -6.66
CA ASN A 17 -8.11 -20.09 -7.56
C ASN A 17 -8.81 -18.84 -7.01
N VAL A 18 -8.73 -18.58 -5.69
CA VAL A 18 -9.31 -17.40 -5.05
C VAL A 18 -8.42 -16.17 -5.21
N TRP A 19 -7.09 -16.35 -5.22
CA TRP A 19 -6.16 -15.25 -5.38
C TRP A 19 -5.78 -15.06 -6.85
N PRO A 20 -5.98 -13.87 -7.42
CA PRO A 20 -5.67 -13.66 -8.82
C PRO A 20 -4.16 -13.75 -9.05
N GLU A 21 -3.77 -14.31 -10.20
CA GLU A 21 -2.37 -14.54 -10.53
C GLU A 21 -1.57 -13.23 -10.57
N ARG A 22 -0.66 -13.04 -9.62
CA ARG A 22 0.17 -11.83 -9.49
C ARG A 22 1.03 -11.50 -10.72
N HIS A 23 1.25 -12.46 -11.62
CA HIS A 23 2.07 -12.26 -12.81
C HIS A 23 1.28 -11.62 -13.96
N THR A 24 -0.05 -11.65 -13.89
CA THR A 24 -0.93 -11.00 -14.87
C THR A 24 -1.16 -9.52 -14.53
N PRO A 25 -1.36 -8.63 -15.51
CA PRO A 25 -1.71 -7.23 -15.25
C PRO A 25 -2.95 -7.07 -14.38
N LEU A 26 -4.01 -7.84 -14.67
CA LEU A 26 -5.24 -7.83 -13.88
C LEU A 26 -5.00 -8.31 -12.44
N GLY A 27 -4.22 -9.38 -12.25
CA GLY A 27 -3.94 -9.88 -10.90
C GLY A 27 -3.13 -8.90 -10.07
N ARG A 28 -2.11 -8.24 -10.64
CA ARG A 28 -1.39 -7.15 -9.94
C ARG A 28 -2.32 -6.03 -9.52
N LEU A 29 -3.25 -5.62 -10.39
CA LEU A 29 -4.23 -4.58 -10.09
C LEU A 29 -5.13 -4.99 -8.92
N LEU A 30 -5.67 -6.22 -8.93
CA LEU A 30 -6.56 -6.71 -7.88
C LEU A 30 -5.85 -6.84 -6.51
N TRP A 31 -4.63 -7.36 -6.50
CA TRP A 31 -3.80 -7.38 -5.28
C TRP A 31 -3.55 -5.97 -4.76
N GLN A 32 -3.16 -5.04 -5.63
CA GLN A 32 -2.85 -3.67 -5.25
C GLN A 32 -4.11 -2.92 -4.78
N ALA A 33 -5.28 -3.18 -5.35
CA ALA A 33 -6.56 -2.64 -4.88
C ALA A 33 -6.89 -3.12 -3.46
N GLY A 34 -6.63 -4.40 -3.18
CA GLY A 34 -6.75 -4.96 -1.83
C GLY A 34 -5.82 -4.26 -0.84
N PHE A 35 -4.54 -4.13 -1.19
CA PHE A 35 -3.57 -3.46 -0.33
C PHE A 35 -3.89 -1.98 -0.09
N ASN A 36 -4.34 -1.24 -1.11
CA ASN A 36 -4.75 0.16 -0.95
C ASN A 36 -6.01 0.29 -0.08
N SER A 37 -6.97 -0.63 -0.20
CA SER A 37 -8.13 -0.68 0.70
C SER A 37 -7.69 -0.91 2.16
N THR A 38 -6.75 -1.85 2.39
CA THR A 38 -6.20 -2.10 3.74
C THR A 38 -5.41 -0.90 4.25
N MET A 39 -4.59 -0.25 3.40
CA MET A 39 -3.88 0.98 3.72
C MET A 39 -4.85 2.08 4.20
N GLY A 40 -5.95 2.29 3.49
CA GLY A 40 -7.00 3.23 3.92
C GLY A 40 -7.54 2.92 5.31
N GLY A 41 -7.82 1.64 5.60
CA GLY A 41 -8.20 1.19 6.94
C GLY A 41 -7.12 1.44 8.00
N VAL A 42 -5.86 1.11 7.70
CA VAL A 42 -4.73 1.33 8.63
C VAL A 42 -4.56 2.82 8.94
N ILE A 43 -4.69 3.70 7.96
CA ILE A 43 -4.59 5.16 8.17
C ILE A 43 -5.77 5.65 9.02
N LEU A 44 -7.00 5.25 8.69
CA LEU A 44 -8.21 5.71 9.39
C LEU A 44 -8.28 5.25 10.85
N PHE A 45 -7.84 4.02 11.15
CA PHE A 45 -7.93 3.46 12.50
C PHE A 45 -6.62 3.56 13.30
N GLY A 46 -5.48 3.72 12.61
CA GLY A 46 -4.15 3.74 13.20
C GLY A 46 -3.59 5.13 13.50
N TYR A 47 -4.29 6.22 13.16
CA TYR A 47 -3.76 7.59 13.30
C TYR A 47 -3.36 7.96 14.75
N GLN A 48 -4.03 7.36 15.75
CA GLN A 48 -3.71 7.57 17.17
C GLN A 48 -2.43 6.85 17.62
N ARG A 49 -1.90 5.93 16.81
CA ARG A 49 -0.69 5.16 17.09
C ARG A 49 0.23 5.20 15.86
N PRO A 50 0.90 6.34 15.61
CA PRO A 50 1.64 6.59 14.37
C PRO A 50 2.75 5.56 14.11
N GLU A 51 3.39 5.03 15.14
CA GLU A 51 4.42 3.99 14.99
C GLU A 51 3.84 2.66 14.51
N LEU A 52 2.69 2.22 15.05
CA LEU A 52 2.01 1.03 14.57
C LEU A 52 1.48 1.23 13.15
N CYS A 53 0.97 2.43 12.84
CA CYS A 53 0.56 2.79 11.49
C CYS A 53 1.75 2.66 10.51
N LEU A 54 2.91 3.22 10.86
CA LEU A 54 4.12 3.14 10.05
C LEU A 54 4.54 1.68 9.83
N LEU A 55 4.57 0.85 10.88
CA LEU A 55 4.94 -0.57 10.78
C LEU A 55 3.98 -1.36 9.90
N LEU A 56 2.67 -1.19 10.07
CA LEU A 56 1.65 -1.89 9.29
C LEU A 56 1.68 -1.45 7.82
N LEU A 57 1.85 -0.16 7.56
CA LEU A 57 1.98 0.36 6.20
C LEU A 57 3.29 -0.11 5.55
N ALA A 58 4.41 -0.15 6.28
CA ALA A 58 5.66 -0.69 5.76
C ALA A 58 5.53 -2.18 5.38
N ALA A 59 4.80 -2.97 6.18
CA ALA A 59 4.51 -4.36 5.86
C ALA A 59 3.64 -4.50 4.59
N LEU A 60 2.62 -3.64 4.43
CA LEU A 60 1.80 -3.60 3.22
C LEU A 60 2.58 -3.16 1.98
N LEU A 61 3.49 -2.20 2.11
CA LEU A 61 4.37 -1.78 1.03
C LEU A 61 5.33 -2.90 0.64
N ALA A 62 5.92 -3.60 1.61
CA ALA A 62 6.76 -4.76 1.35
C ALA A 62 5.99 -5.87 0.60
N ALA A 63 4.74 -6.15 1.00
CA ALA A 63 3.85 -7.08 0.30
C ALA A 63 3.53 -6.60 -1.13
N SER A 64 3.30 -5.29 -1.31
CA SER A 64 3.09 -4.69 -2.64
C SER A 64 4.33 -4.88 -3.52
N ILE A 65 5.52 -4.55 -3.02
CA ILE A 65 6.79 -4.75 -3.75
C ILE A 65 7.00 -6.22 -4.10
N TRP A 66 6.60 -7.16 -3.24
CA TRP A 66 6.67 -8.59 -3.55
C TRP A 66 5.73 -9.01 -4.70
N VAL A 67 4.57 -8.36 -4.85
CA VAL A 67 3.64 -8.57 -5.98
C VAL A 67 4.21 -8.00 -7.28
N HIS A 68 4.78 -6.79 -7.25
CA HIS A 68 5.26 -6.08 -8.44
C HIS A 68 6.72 -6.38 -8.82
N GLY A 69 7.48 -6.99 -7.92
CA GLY A 69 8.90 -7.31 -8.09
C GLY A 69 9.84 -6.17 -7.69
N ARG A 70 11.15 -6.49 -7.57
CA ARG A 70 12.18 -5.60 -6.98
C ARG A 70 12.28 -4.21 -7.63
N TRP A 71 12.00 -4.11 -8.93
CA TRP A 71 12.10 -2.85 -9.68
C TRP A 71 11.04 -1.82 -9.24
N SER A 72 9.91 -2.30 -8.69
CA SER A 72 8.85 -1.45 -8.17
C SER A 72 9.25 -0.66 -6.92
N ALA A 73 10.30 -1.10 -6.20
CA ALA A 73 10.75 -0.43 -4.97
C ALA A 73 11.25 1.00 -5.25
N PHE A 74 11.99 1.20 -6.35
CA PHE A 74 12.48 2.53 -6.72
C PHE A 74 11.32 3.45 -7.10
N PHE A 75 10.40 2.97 -7.92
CA PHE A 75 9.20 3.72 -8.30
C PHE A 75 8.33 4.07 -7.09
N ALA A 76 8.12 3.11 -6.19
CA ALA A 76 7.40 3.33 -4.93
C ALA A 76 8.07 4.41 -4.07
N ALA A 77 9.41 4.40 -3.96
CA ALA A 77 10.15 5.42 -3.21
C ALA A 77 9.98 6.82 -3.84
N LEU A 78 10.06 6.93 -5.18
CA LEU A 78 9.84 8.19 -5.88
C LEU A 78 8.42 8.73 -5.64
N CYS A 79 7.39 7.90 -5.82
CA CYS A 79 6.01 8.29 -5.58
C CYS A 79 5.78 8.67 -4.11
N GLY A 80 6.32 7.89 -3.18
CA GLY A 80 6.16 8.12 -1.75
C GLY A 80 6.76 9.45 -1.30
N LEU A 81 8.01 9.70 -1.67
CA LEU A 81 8.70 10.94 -1.31
C LEU A 81 8.09 12.16 -2.01
N SER A 82 7.69 12.03 -3.28
CA SER A 82 7.08 13.14 -4.02
C SER A 82 5.72 13.51 -3.46
N GLY A 83 4.86 12.51 -3.18
CA GLY A 83 3.54 12.74 -2.61
C GLY A 83 3.60 13.31 -1.20
N TRP A 84 4.47 12.77 -0.34
CA TRP A 84 4.69 13.33 1.00
C TRP A 84 5.26 14.75 0.95
N GLY A 85 6.24 15.00 0.08
CA GLY A 85 6.79 16.34 -0.13
C GLY A 85 5.73 17.34 -0.59
N MET A 86 4.78 16.91 -1.43
CA MET A 86 3.66 17.72 -1.85
C MET A 86 2.69 18.04 -0.70
N GLU A 87 2.39 17.07 0.18
CA GLU A 87 1.58 17.32 1.38
C GLU A 87 2.25 18.30 2.34
N VAL A 88 3.56 18.16 2.56
CA VAL A 88 4.34 19.11 3.37
C VAL A 88 4.29 20.50 2.74
N TRP A 89 4.47 20.60 1.42
CA TRP A 89 4.35 21.86 0.71
C TRP A 89 2.96 22.49 0.88
N PHE A 90 1.89 21.71 0.75
CA PHE A 90 0.52 22.20 0.94
C PHE A 90 0.24 22.65 2.37
N ALA A 91 0.75 21.93 3.38
CA ALA A 91 0.62 22.32 4.77
C ALA A 91 1.37 23.63 5.08
N LEU A 92 2.52 23.86 4.46
CA LEU A 92 3.27 25.12 4.57
C LEU A 92 2.61 26.27 3.80
N ALA A 93 1.94 25.98 2.68
CA ALA A 93 1.31 26.98 1.81
C ALA A 93 -0.03 27.52 2.33
N GLY A 94 -0.69 26.87 3.31
CA GLY A 94 -1.88 27.46 3.93
C GLY A 94 -2.55 26.61 5.02
N PRO A 95 -3.29 27.26 5.95
CA PRO A 95 -3.88 26.63 7.14
C PRO A 95 -5.03 25.65 6.86
N VAL A 96 -5.51 25.55 5.63
CA VAL A 96 -6.64 24.68 5.24
C VAL A 96 -6.27 23.19 5.27
N TRP A 97 -4.97 22.87 5.20
CA TRP A 97 -4.47 21.49 5.06
C TRP A 97 -3.63 21.01 6.25
N VAL A 98 -3.77 21.67 7.40
CA VAL A 98 -3.03 21.30 8.61
C VAL A 98 -3.67 20.06 9.22
N PHE A 99 -2.94 18.94 9.19
CA PHE A 99 -3.32 17.75 9.95
C PHE A 99 -3.21 18.07 11.45
N THR A 100 -4.34 18.13 12.13
CA THR A 100 -4.45 18.56 13.54
C THR A 100 -3.97 17.53 14.57
N ALA A 101 -3.30 16.47 14.15
CA ALA A 101 -2.78 15.47 15.09
C ALA A 101 -1.51 14.82 14.57
N VAL A 102 -0.37 15.10 15.20
CA VAL A 102 0.65 14.07 15.49
C VAL A 102 1.33 14.42 16.81
N GLU A 103 1.10 13.61 17.85
CA GLU A 103 1.94 13.59 19.05
C GLU A 103 3.33 13.01 18.70
N GLY A 104 4.40 13.72 19.09
CA GLY A 104 5.81 13.36 18.82
C GLY A 104 6.61 14.45 18.08
N TRP A 105 7.91 14.23 17.84
CA TRP A 105 8.74 15.14 17.03
C TRP A 105 8.39 14.99 15.53
N ASN A 106 7.53 15.86 15.02
CA ASN A 106 7.18 15.95 13.60
C ASN A 106 7.34 17.41 13.12
N PRO A 107 8.54 17.82 12.67
CA PRO A 107 8.81 19.20 12.29
C PRO A 107 8.03 19.66 11.04
N THR A 108 7.42 18.74 10.29
CA THR A 108 6.70 19.03 9.05
C THR A 108 5.18 19.12 9.21
N GLY A 109 4.64 18.66 10.35
CA GLY A 109 3.19 18.54 10.57
C GLY A 109 2.52 17.39 9.79
N ILE A 110 3.25 16.72 8.87
CA ILE A 110 2.74 15.58 8.08
C ILE A 110 3.40 14.28 8.56
N PRO A 111 2.64 13.28 8.99
CA PRO A 111 3.23 12.02 9.43
C PRO A 111 4.01 11.32 8.31
N LEU A 112 5.21 10.80 8.64
CA LEU A 112 6.08 10.09 7.67
C LEU A 112 5.39 8.88 7.03
N TYR A 113 4.46 8.23 7.73
CA TYR A 113 3.72 7.09 7.20
C TYR A 113 2.87 7.45 5.96
N MET A 114 2.56 8.73 5.74
CA MET A 114 1.90 9.20 4.52
C MET A 114 2.77 9.01 3.27
N ALA A 115 4.10 9.06 3.41
CA ALA A 115 5.01 8.71 2.32
C ALA A 115 4.79 7.27 1.85
N ILE A 116 4.50 6.35 2.77
CA ILE A 116 4.17 4.97 2.41
C ILE A 116 2.79 4.91 1.72
N GLY A 117 1.83 5.71 2.18
CA GLY A 117 0.53 5.83 1.52
C GLY A 117 0.65 6.25 0.05
N TRP A 118 1.42 7.30 -0.22
CA TRP A 118 1.69 7.78 -1.58
C TRP A 118 2.45 6.75 -2.43
N ALA A 119 3.37 6.00 -1.84
CA ALA A 119 4.03 4.90 -2.53
C ALA A 119 3.03 3.83 -3.01
N MET A 120 2.07 3.46 -2.15
CA MET A 120 1.04 2.46 -2.47
C MET A 120 0.02 2.94 -3.51
N VAL A 121 -0.32 4.23 -3.49
CA VAL A 121 -1.15 4.89 -4.53
C VAL A 121 -0.41 4.88 -5.86
N GLY A 122 0.88 5.23 -5.87
CA GLY A 122 1.70 5.17 -7.09
C GLY A 122 1.71 3.77 -7.71
N LEU A 123 1.94 2.73 -6.90
CA LEU A 123 1.91 1.34 -7.35
C LEU A 123 0.53 0.91 -7.89
N PHE A 124 -0.57 1.47 -7.36
CA PHE A 124 -1.91 1.26 -7.91
C PHE A 124 -2.09 1.92 -9.27
N CYS A 125 -1.67 3.18 -9.41
CA CYS A 125 -1.73 3.87 -10.71
C CYS A 125 -0.91 3.13 -11.78
N MET A 126 0.26 2.61 -11.41
CA MET A 126 1.09 1.80 -12.30
C MET A 126 0.38 0.50 -12.72
N SER A 127 -0.21 -0.24 -11.78
CA SER A 127 -0.91 -1.49 -12.11
C SER A 127 -2.19 -1.26 -12.93
N LEU A 128 -2.88 -0.14 -12.68
CA LEU A 128 -4.02 0.29 -13.48
C LEU A 128 -3.57 0.63 -14.91
N ALA A 129 -2.48 1.38 -15.07
CA ALA A 129 -1.93 1.72 -16.39
C ALA A 129 -1.48 0.47 -17.17
N ASP A 130 -0.78 -0.46 -16.51
CA ASP A 130 -0.40 -1.77 -17.07
C ASP A 130 -1.63 -2.54 -17.58
N TYR A 131 -2.68 -2.59 -16.77
CA TYR A 131 -3.92 -3.28 -17.12
C TYR A 131 -4.61 -2.65 -18.33
N LEU A 132 -4.75 -1.33 -18.33
CA LEU A 132 -5.38 -0.59 -19.43
C LEU A 132 -4.60 -0.72 -20.74
N ARG A 133 -3.26 -0.79 -20.68
CA ARG A 133 -2.41 -1.00 -21.86
C ARG A 133 -2.50 -2.41 -22.44
N SER A 134 -2.88 -3.41 -21.63
CA SER A 134 -2.99 -4.81 -22.05
C SER A 134 -4.30 -5.16 -22.76
N ARG A 135 -5.22 -4.19 -22.88
CA ARG A 135 -6.49 -4.31 -23.61
C ARG A 135 -6.39 -3.61 -24.97
#